data_AF-A0A0R2SVZ9-F1
#
_entry.id   AF-A0A0R2SVZ9-F1
#
_cell.length_a   1.000
_cell.length_b   1.000
_cell.length_c   1.000
_cell.angle_alpha   90.00
_cell.angle_beta   90.00
_cell.angle_gamma   90.00
#
_symmetry.space_group_name_H-M   'P 1'
#
loop_
_entity.id
_entity.type
_entity.pdbx_description
1 polymer ?
#
loop_
_entity_poly.entity_id
_entity_poly.type
_entity_poly.pdbx_seq_one_letter_code
_entity_poly.pdbx_strand_id
1 'polypeptide(L)'
;MGYELAGHAVLFQGDYKIVFHRTPLSDGQWHLYNIVRDPGETEDLSSTEPARLQHMLSAYERYARDNKVLPVPPGFDNFKQLVINTLYSRLRTPVLVTLLTILILLPFVVAYRSKR
;
A
#
# COMPACT_ATOMS: atom_id res chain seq x y z
N MET A 1 -9.77 -19.42 -5.11
CA MET A 1 -8.80 -18.52 -5.78
C MET A 1 -8.52 -17.36 -4.83
N GLY A 2 -7.30 -16.85 -4.75
CA GLY A 2 -6.95 -15.72 -3.88
C GLY A 2 -6.21 -14.64 -4.64
N TYR A 3 -6.21 -13.43 -4.10
CA TYR A 3 -5.35 -12.34 -4.55
C TYR A 3 -5.02 -11.38 -3.41
N GLU A 4 -3.91 -10.67 -3.57
CA GLU A 4 -3.47 -9.61 -2.68
C GLU A 4 -3.19 -8.35 -3.51
N LEU A 5 -3.66 -7.20 -3.05
CA LEU A 5 -3.39 -5.93 -3.69
C LEU A 5 -3.24 -4.83 -2.64
N ALA A 6 -2.05 -4.22 -2.60
CA ALA A 6 -1.75 -3.05 -1.78
C ALA A 6 -2.03 -3.23 -0.27
N GLY A 7 -1.85 -4.44 0.27
CA GLY A 7 -2.13 -4.73 1.68
C GLY A 7 -3.55 -5.20 1.96
N HIS A 8 -4.40 -5.32 0.94
CA HIS A 8 -5.70 -5.95 1.01
C HIS A 8 -5.59 -7.39 0.51
N ALA A 9 -6.30 -8.31 1.17
CA ALA A 9 -6.23 -9.73 0.85
C ALA A 9 -7.62 -10.33 0.69
N VAL A 10 -7.76 -11.25 -0.27
CA VAL A 10 -9.01 -11.96 -0.55
C VAL A 10 -8.73 -13.43 -0.82
N LEU A 11 -9.61 -14.30 -0.30
CA LEU A 11 -9.66 -15.71 -0.68
C LEU A 11 -11.10 -16.16 -0.90
N PHE A 12 -11.34 -16.77 -2.07
CA PHE A 12 -12.58 -17.46 -2.40
C PHE A 12 -12.43 -18.98 -2.24
N GLN A 13 -13.39 -19.60 -1.56
CA GLN A 13 -13.51 -21.06 -1.39
C GLN A 13 -14.97 -21.49 -1.49
N GLY A 14 -15.36 -22.02 -2.65
CA GLY A 14 -16.76 -22.35 -2.93
C GLY A 14 -17.62 -21.10 -2.86
N ASP A 15 -18.72 -21.18 -2.10
CA ASP A 15 -19.69 -20.08 -1.92
C ASP A 15 -19.21 -19.00 -0.95
N TYR A 16 -18.03 -19.17 -0.34
CA TYR A 16 -17.53 -18.29 0.70
C TYR A 16 -16.33 -17.47 0.26
N LYS A 17 -16.23 -16.26 0.81
CA LYS A 17 -15.12 -15.34 0.64
C LYS A 17 -14.64 -14.86 2.00
N ILE A 18 -13.33 -14.83 2.22
CA ILE A 18 -12.74 -14.01 3.28
C ILE A 18 -12.05 -12.80 2.67
N VAL A 19 -12.15 -11.67 3.34
CA VAL A 19 -11.53 -10.41 2.93
C VAL A 19 -10.86 -9.74 4.12
N PHE A 20 -9.69 -9.17 3.87
CA PHE A 20 -8.97 -8.31 4.77
C PHE A 20 -8.77 -6.97 4.08
N HIS A 21 -9.25 -5.92 4.73
CA HIS A 21 -8.94 -4.56 4.31
C HIS A 21 -7.97 -3.93 5.31
N ARG A 22 -7.00 -3.19 4.79
CA ARG A 22 -6.04 -2.50 5.63
C ARG A 22 -6.63 -1.21 6.18
N THR A 23 -6.20 -0.83 7.39
CA THR A 23 -6.44 0.50 7.95
C THR A 23 -5.76 1.58 7.09
N PRO A 24 -6.24 2.84 7.10
CA PRO A 24 -7.27 3.42 7.97
C PRO A 24 -8.70 3.39 7.42
N LEU A 25 -8.90 2.92 6.18
CA LEU A 25 -10.22 2.94 5.52
C LEU A 25 -11.14 1.78 5.95
N SER A 26 -10.66 0.89 6.82
CA SER A 26 -11.37 -0.26 7.37
C SER A 26 -10.90 -0.54 8.81
N ASP A 27 -11.48 -1.55 9.45
CA ASP A 27 -11.17 -1.98 10.82
C ASP A 27 -9.91 -2.84 10.96
N GLY A 28 -9.27 -3.21 9.84
CA GLY A 28 -8.07 -4.03 9.85
C GLY A 28 -8.30 -5.46 10.34
N GLN A 29 -9.52 -5.99 10.18
CA GLN A 29 -9.86 -7.37 10.54
C GLN A 29 -10.18 -8.22 9.30
N TRP A 30 -10.23 -9.54 9.51
CA TRP A 30 -10.73 -10.47 8.51
C TRP A 30 -12.24 -10.65 8.65
N HIS A 31 -12.95 -10.51 7.55
CA HIS A 31 -14.39 -10.76 7.47
C HIS A 31 -14.69 -11.99 6.61
N LEU A 32 -15.79 -12.66 6.88
CA LEU A 32 -16.26 -13.85 6.18
C LEU A 32 -17.64 -13.62 5.60
N TYR A 33 -17.82 -13.89 4.32
CA TYR A 33 -19.10 -13.71 3.62
C TYR A 33 -19.47 -14.96 2.85
N ASN A 34 -20.77 -15.24 2.75
CA ASN A 34 -21.31 -16.17 1.76
C ASN A 34 -21.75 -15.37 0.53
N ILE A 35 -20.92 -15.38 -0.52
CA ILE A 35 -21.09 -14.53 -1.71
C ILE A 35 -22.22 -15.01 -2.64
N VAL A 36 -22.74 -16.23 -2.45
CA VAL A 36 -23.89 -16.73 -3.22
C VAL A 36 -25.19 -16.23 -2.61
N ARG A 37 -25.28 -16.20 -1.28
CA ARG A 37 -26.46 -15.70 -0.55
C ARG A 37 -26.45 -14.18 -0.38
N ASP A 38 -25.26 -13.62 -0.19
CA ASP A 38 -25.02 -12.20 -0.01
C ASP A 38 -23.88 -11.73 -0.94
N PRO A 39 -24.19 -11.47 -2.22
CA PRO A 39 -23.22 -10.92 -3.16
C PRO A 39 -22.73 -9.52 -2.78
N GLY A 40 -23.44 -8.83 -1.87
CA GLY A 40 -23.14 -7.47 -1.43
C GLY A 40 -22.14 -7.39 -0.28
N GLU A 41 -21.76 -8.52 0.31
CA GLU A 41 -20.83 -8.58 1.45
C GLU A 41 -21.30 -7.69 2.62
N THR A 42 -22.60 -7.75 2.90
CA THR A 42 -23.29 -6.95 3.91
C THR A 42 -23.35 -7.63 5.28
N GLU A 43 -23.44 -8.96 5.34
CA GLU A 43 -23.54 -9.74 6.56
C GLU A 43 -22.21 -10.48 6.85
N ASP A 44 -21.47 -10.01 7.86
CA ASP A 44 -20.23 -10.68 8.27
C ASP A 44 -20.52 -11.91 9.14
N LEU A 45 -20.12 -13.07 8.64
CA LEU A 45 -20.25 -14.38 9.27
C LEU A 45 -19.03 -14.77 10.12
N SER A 46 -18.05 -13.87 10.27
CA SER A 46 -16.80 -14.16 11.00
C SER A 46 -17.04 -14.63 12.45
N SER A 47 -18.02 -14.03 13.13
CA SER A 47 -18.39 -14.35 14.51
C SER A 47 -19.32 -15.56 14.63
N THR A 48 -20.14 -15.83 13.61
CA THR A 48 -21.14 -16.91 13.61
C THR A 48 -20.57 -18.22 13.07
N GLU A 49 -19.60 -18.17 12.16
CA GLU A 49 -18.91 -19.32 11.57
C GLU A 49 -17.37 -19.28 11.79
N PRO A 50 -16.86 -19.17 13.03
CA PRO A 50 -15.43 -18.97 13.30
C PRO A 50 -14.56 -20.15 12.84
N ALA A 51 -15.08 -21.38 12.87
CA ALA A 51 -14.37 -22.56 12.38
C ALA A 51 -14.12 -22.49 10.85
N ARG A 52 -15.09 -21.96 10.08
CA ARG A 52 -14.94 -21.75 8.64
C ARG A 52 -13.91 -20.66 8.37
N LEU A 53 -14.01 -19.55 9.10
CA LEU A 53 -13.03 -18.47 9.02
C LEU A 53 -11.61 -19.01 9.23
N GLN A 54 -11.37 -19.77 10.30
CA GLN A 54 -10.06 -20.34 10.60
C GLN A 54 -9.56 -21.29 9.49
N HIS A 55 -10.45 -22.11 8.94
CA HIS A 55 -10.11 -23.01 7.83
C HIS A 55 -9.71 -22.22 6.57
N MET A 56 -10.44 -21.16 6.23
CA MET A 56 -10.15 -20.30 5.10
C MET A 56 -8.88 -19.47 5.32
N LEU A 57 -8.62 -18.98 6.52
CA LEU A 57 -7.37 -18.30 6.88
C LEU A 57 -6.17 -19.23 6.66
N SER A 58 -6.28 -20.48 7.11
CA SER A 58 -5.24 -21.50 6.88
C SER A 58 -5.01 -21.77 5.38
N ALA A 59 -6.08 -21.71 4.58
CA ALA A 59 -5.99 -21.82 3.13
C ALA A 59 -5.36 -20.58 2.48
N TYR A 60 -5.65 -19.39 3.00
CA TYR A 60 -5.03 -18.14 2.55
C TYR A 60 -3.53 -18.13 2.85
N GLU A 61 -3.10 -18.60 4.01
CA GLU A 61 -1.67 -18.70 4.34
C GLU A 61 -0.92 -19.62 3.37
N ARG A 62 -1.52 -20.74 2.96
CA ARG A 62 -0.95 -21.61 1.92
C ARG A 62 -0.83 -20.86 0.60
N TYR A 63 -1.92 -20.23 0.16
CA TYR A 63 -1.93 -19.39 -1.03
C TYR A 63 -0.83 -18.32 -0.99
N ALA A 64 -0.69 -17.60 0.13
CA ALA A 64 0.29 -16.53 0.29
C ALA A 64 1.73 -17.06 0.18
N ARG A 65 2.03 -18.22 0.78
CA ARG A 65 3.34 -18.86 0.65
C ARG A 65 3.62 -19.32 -0.78
N ASP A 66 2.66 -20.01 -1.40
CA ASP A 66 2.82 -20.58 -2.74
C ASP A 66 3.01 -19.48 -3.80
N ASN A 67 2.38 -18.32 -3.60
CA ASN A 67 2.44 -17.18 -4.51
C ASN A 67 3.46 -16.11 -4.08
N LYS A 68 4.24 -16.36 -3.02
CA LYS A 68 5.26 -15.44 -2.49
C LYS A 68 4.71 -14.03 -2.23
N VAL A 69 3.50 -13.96 -1.67
CA VAL A 69 2.85 -12.70 -1.30
C VAL A 69 3.74 -11.98 -0.28
N LEU A 70 4.12 -10.75 -0.60
CA LEU A 70 4.97 -9.93 0.25
C LEU A 70 4.10 -9.17 1.26
N PRO A 71 4.37 -9.27 2.56
CA PRO A 71 3.66 -8.48 3.55
C PRO A 71 4.01 -7.01 3.37
N VAL A 72 3.01 -6.15 3.51
CA VAL A 72 3.24 -4.71 3.58
C VAL A 72 4.00 -4.38 4.87
N PRO A 73 5.10 -3.63 4.82
CA PRO A 73 5.88 -3.30 6.02
C PRO A 73 5.03 -2.59 7.09
N PRO A 74 5.27 -2.88 8.39
CA PRO A 74 4.62 -2.16 9.47
C PRO A 74 4.90 -0.65 9.35
N GLY A 75 3.86 0.17 9.50
CA GLY A 75 3.96 1.63 9.35
C GLY A 75 3.97 2.17 7.92
N PHE A 76 3.89 1.31 6.89
CA PHE A 76 3.78 1.77 5.50
C PHE A 76 2.44 2.51 5.29
N ASP A 77 2.49 3.72 4.75
CA ASP A 77 1.31 4.53 4.48
C ASP A 77 1.36 4.99 3.02
N ASN A 78 0.39 4.51 2.23
CA ASN A 78 0.30 4.79 0.81
C ASN A 78 0.26 6.29 0.53
N PHE A 79 -0.42 7.06 1.37
CA PHE A 79 -0.56 8.49 1.21
C PHE A 79 0.74 9.23 1.51
N LYS A 80 1.43 8.85 2.61
CA LYS A 80 2.75 9.41 2.91
C LYS A 80 3.75 9.11 1.80
N GLN A 81 3.77 7.89 1.30
CA GLN A 81 4.69 7.51 0.23
C GLN A 81 4.38 8.27 -1.07
N LEU A 82 3.11 8.46 -1.40
CA LEU A 82 2.69 9.25 -2.55
C LEU A 82 3.18 10.69 -2.43
N VAL A 83 2.98 11.34 -1.28
CA VAL A 83 3.42 12.71 -1.04
C VAL A 83 4.94 12.81 -1.16
N ILE A 84 5.68 11.93 -0.48
CA ILE A 84 7.14 11.93 -0.51
C ILE A 84 7.65 11.72 -1.95
N ASN A 85 7.15 10.71 -2.67
CA ASN A 85 7.58 10.43 -4.04
C ASN A 85 7.22 11.58 -4.99
N THR A 86 6.06 12.21 -4.81
CA THR A 86 5.65 13.38 -5.60
C THR A 86 6.55 14.56 -5.31
N LEU A 87 6.88 14.83 -4.04
CA LEU A 87 7.81 15.89 -3.66
C LEU A 87 9.20 15.63 -4.24
N TYR A 88 9.73 14.41 -4.08
CA TYR A 88 11.04 14.03 -4.59
C TYR A 88 11.12 14.17 -6.12
N SER A 89 10.15 13.62 -6.85
CA SER A 89 10.14 13.71 -8.32
C SER A 89 9.99 15.15 -8.82
N ARG A 90 9.21 15.98 -8.13
CA ARG A 90 8.96 17.36 -8.53
C ARG A 90 10.07 18.33 -8.14
N LEU A 91 10.72 18.13 -6.98
CA LEU A 91 11.74 19.03 -6.45
C LEU A 91 13.17 18.65 -6.87
N ARG A 92 13.44 17.39 -7.22
CA ARG A 92 14.80 16.93 -7.58
C ARG A 92 15.39 17.74 -8.73
N THR A 93 14.68 17.84 -9.84
CA THR A 93 15.16 18.54 -11.04
C THR A 93 15.39 20.03 -10.81
N PRO A 94 14.42 20.82 -10.28
CA PRO A 94 14.64 22.25 -10.06
C PRO A 94 15.72 22.55 -9.01
N VAL A 95 15.86 21.73 -7.96
CA VAL A 95 16.95 21.88 -6.98
C VAL A 95 18.31 21.65 -7.63
N LEU A 96 18.47 20.58 -8.42
CA LEU A 96 19.71 20.31 -9.15
C LEU A 96 20.06 21.43 -10.14
N VAL A 97 19.07 21.90 -10.92
CA VAL A 97 19.26 23.01 -11.86
C VAL A 97 19.67 24.29 -11.12
N THR A 98 19.03 24.59 -10.00
CA THR A 98 19.36 25.78 -9.18
C THR A 98 20.77 25.69 -8.63
N LEU A 99 21.19 24.54 -8.08
CA LEU A 99 22.55 24.33 -7.58
C LEU A 99 23.59 24.47 -8.69
N LEU A 100 23.34 23.90 -9.88
CA LEU A 100 24.23 24.05 -11.04
C LEU A 100 24.29 25.51 -11.52
N THR A 101 23.16 26.20 -11.53
CA THR A 101 23.10 27.62 -11.92
C THR A 101 23.90 28.48 -10.95
N ILE A 102 23.76 28.25 -9.64
CA ILE A 102 24.57 28.93 -8.62
C ILE A 102 26.05 28.62 -8.81
N LEU A 103 26.42 27.35 -9.00
CA LEU A 103 27.81 26.94 -9.20
C LEU A 103 28.44 27.64 -10.41
N ILE A 104 27.70 27.78 -11.51
CA ILE A 104 28.16 28.47 -12.73
C ILE A 104 28.28 29.98 -12.49
N LEU A 105 27.31 30.61 -11.82
CA LEU A 105 27.27 32.07 -11.63
C LEU A 105 28.21 32.58 -10.53
N LEU A 106 28.50 31.76 -9.51
CA LEU A 106 29.32 32.11 -8.35
C LEU A 106 30.70 32.70 -8.71
N PRO A 107 31.51 32.13 -9.63
CA PRO A 107 32.80 32.73 -10.00
C PRO A 107 32.65 34.10 -10.68
N PHE A 108 31.61 34.32 -11.49
CA PHE A 108 31.36 35.61 -12.13
C PHE A 108 30.98 36.68 -11.09
N VAL A 109 30.15 36.32 -10.12
CA VAL A 109 29.77 37.22 -9.01
C VAL A 109 30.99 37.58 -8.16
N VAL A 110 31.86 36.61 -7.84
CA VAL A 110 33.10 36.86 -7.08
C VAL A 110 34.04 37.79 -7.86
N ALA A 111 34.25 37.53 -9.15
CA ALA A 111 35.10 38.37 -10.00
C ALA A 111 34.56 39.81 -10.14
N TYR A 112 33.23 39.96 -10.25
CA TYR A 112 32.59 41.28 -10.29
C TYR A 112 32.79 42.05 -8.97
N ARG A 113 32.63 41.39 -7.82
CA ARG A 113 32.83 42.03 -6.51
C ARG A 113 34.29 42.37 -6.22
N SER A 114 35.24 41.57 -6.70
CA SER A 114 36.67 41.82 -6.51
C SER A 114 37.21 43.00 -7.34
N LYS A 115 36.47 43.45 -8.37
CA LYS A 115 36.83 44.60 -9.21
C LYS A 115 36.27 45.94 -8.71
N ARG A 116 35.45 45.92 -7.66
CA ARG A 116 34.83 47.10 -7.06
C ARG A 116 35.53 47.45 -5.76
#